data_AF-A0A0C2WKH4-F1
#
_entry.id   AF-A0A0C2WKH4-F1
#
_cell.length_a   1.000
_cell.length_b   1.000
_cell.length_c   1.000
_cell.angle_alpha   90.00
_cell.angle_beta   90.00
_cell.angle_gamma   90.00
#
_symmetry.space_group_name_H-M   'P 1'
#
loop_
_entity.id
_entity.type
_entity.pdbx_description
1 polymer ?
#
loop_
_entity_poly.entity_id
_entity_poly.type
_entity_poly.pdbx_seq_one_letter_code
_entity_poly.pdbx_strand_id
1 'polypeptide(L)'
;MTKKQWTTEAQRTWLQAKIPSYLKAKDDKVTRDFLNTTWDEFIAEFPASTPTADEVAKADGNLDAAKAEDTKDINNKFKNWFNNHTRPTTSGTGARGQVLDLSAGPKLVQAWQAYQNLCWETELRKRVDVEWNQFTADLPEGTKPPKTKFAFRNEKVRQWYQELSPEMKGTVEEHRLVIKEKGISDEEDLNRTYQRYSFIDIVLLIPTLSQLY
;
A
#
# COMPACT_ATOMS: atom_id res chain seq x y z
N MET A 1 8.92 -7.00 17.67
CA MET A 1 9.04 -5.52 17.65
C MET A 1 7.85 -4.94 18.41
N THR A 2 8.08 -4.31 19.55
CA THR A 2 7.03 -3.57 20.26
C THR A 2 6.67 -2.32 19.46
N LYS A 3 5.39 -2.14 19.12
CA LYS A 3 4.94 -0.96 18.39
C LYS A 3 5.23 0.28 19.25
N LYS A 4 5.92 1.28 18.68
CA LYS A 4 6.18 2.57 19.35
C LYS A 4 4.84 3.22 19.70
N GLN A 5 4.56 3.39 20.99
CA GLN A 5 3.38 4.09 21.46
C GLN A 5 3.64 5.60 21.38
N TRP A 6 2.63 6.37 20.97
CA TRP A 6 2.75 7.82 20.86
C TRP A 6 2.46 8.54 22.19
N THR A 7 1.75 7.88 23.11
CA THR A 7 1.39 8.42 24.43
C THR A 7 2.43 8.02 25.48
N THR A 8 2.72 8.92 26.42
CA THR A 8 3.39 8.56 27.68
C THR A 8 2.47 7.73 28.58
N GLU A 9 3.01 7.11 29.63
CA GLU A 9 2.21 6.31 30.58
C GLU A 9 1.16 7.17 31.32
N ALA A 10 1.52 8.41 31.68
CA ALA A 10 0.61 9.37 32.29
C ALA A 10 -0.53 9.76 31.34
N GLN A 11 -0.20 10.13 30.09
CA GLN A 11 -1.20 10.44 29.06
C GLN A 11 -2.14 9.26 28.80
N ARG A 12 -1.59 8.04 28.76
CA ARG A 12 -2.39 6.83 28.54
C ARG A 12 -3.35 6.56 29.68
N THR A 13 -2.89 6.67 30.92
CA THR A 13 -3.73 6.50 32.12
C THR A 13 -4.88 7.51 32.12
N TRP A 14 -4.57 8.76 31.78
CA TRP A 14 -5.56 9.82 31.65
C TRP A 14 -6.61 9.50 30.57
N LEU A 15 -6.18 9.08 29.38
CA LEU A 15 -7.08 8.71 28.28
C LEU A 15 -7.96 7.50 28.64
N GLN A 16 -7.40 6.50 29.33
CA GLN A 16 -8.15 5.34 29.81
C GLN A 16 -9.25 5.71 30.81
N ALA A 17 -8.97 6.64 31.72
CA ALA A 17 -9.96 7.12 32.68
C ALA A 17 -11.16 7.81 31.99
N LYS A 18 -10.98 8.35 30.78
CA LYS A 18 -12.03 9.03 29.99
C LYS A 18 -12.84 8.08 29.09
N ILE A 19 -12.48 6.79 28.99
CA ILE A 19 -13.21 5.80 28.16
C ILE A 19 -14.69 5.71 28.55
N PRO A 20 -15.09 5.60 29.84
CA PRO A 20 -16.50 5.49 30.21
C PRO A 20 -17.35 6.68 29.73
N SER A 21 -16.81 7.90 29.87
CA SER A 21 -17.47 9.12 29.39
C SER A 21 -17.58 9.16 27.87
N TYR A 22 -16.54 8.69 27.15
CA TYR A 22 -16.58 8.58 25.69
C TYR A 22 -17.65 7.58 25.23
N LEU A 23 -17.78 6.42 25.88
CA LEU A 23 -18.81 5.44 25.57
C LEU A 23 -20.21 6.01 25.77
N LYS A 24 -20.46 6.69 26.90
CA LYS A 24 -21.71 7.39 27.14
C LYS A 24 -22.00 8.44 26.05
N ALA A 25 -21.01 9.26 25.69
CA ALA A 25 -21.14 10.25 24.63
C ALA A 25 -21.41 9.62 23.24
N LYS A 26 -20.96 8.39 23.01
CA LYS A 26 -21.24 7.64 21.78
C LYS A 26 -22.68 7.14 21.74
N ASP A 27 -23.18 6.63 22.85
CA ASP A 27 -24.58 6.19 22.99
C ASP A 27 -25.55 7.38 22.83
N ASP A 28 -25.19 8.52 23.42
CA ASP A 28 -25.93 9.79 23.34
C ASP A 28 -25.72 10.55 22.01
N LYS A 29 -24.85 10.06 21.12
CA LYS A 29 -24.49 10.68 19.82
C LYS A 29 -23.90 12.10 19.91
N VAL A 30 -23.27 12.44 21.04
CA VAL A 30 -22.59 13.72 21.30
C VAL A 30 -21.05 13.59 21.31
N THR A 31 -20.52 12.60 20.58
CA THR A 31 -19.09 12.27 20.55
C THR A 31 -18.21 13.44 20.11
N ARG A 32 -18.68 14.28 19.19
CA ARG A 32 -17.91 15.43 18.71
C ARG A 32 -17.65 16.44 19.83
N ASP A 33 -18.67 16.75 20.61
CA ASP A 33 -18.58 17.75 21.67
C ASP A 33 -17.71 17.22 22.81
N PHE A 34 -17.87 15.94 23.17
CA PHE A 34 -16.95 15.26 24.07
C PHE A 34 -15.49 15.34 23.61
N LEU A 35 -15.21 15.03 22.34
CA LEU A 35 -13.84 15.04 21.82
C LEU A 35 -13.22 16.43 21.83
N ASN A 36 -14.01 17.48 21.54
CA ASN A 36 -13.51 18.85 21.57
C ASN A 36 -13.20 19.29 23.01
N THR A 37 -14.14 19.13 23.94
CA THR A 37 -13.92 19.52 25.35
C THR A 37 -12.79 18.73 25.99
N THR A 38 -12.75 17.41 25.75
CA THR A 38 -11.70 16.54 26.33
C THR A 38 -10.33 16.83 25.70
N TRP A 39 -10.29 17.29 24.45
CA TRP A 39 -9.04 17.73 23.81
C TRP A 39 -8.49 19.01 24.47
N ASP A 40 -9.35 19.97 24.78
CA ASP A 40 -8.94 21.20 25.48
C ASP A 40 -8.39 20.87 26.88
N GLU A 41 -9.05 19.97 27.62
CA GLU A 41 -8.55 19.45 28.89
C GLU A 41 -7.20 18.72 28.73
N PHE A 42 -7.04 17.93 27.66
CA PHE A 42 -5.82 17.18 27.39
C PHE A 42 -4.63 18.10 27.12
N ILE A 43 -4.80 19.16 26.33
CA ILE A 43 -3.73 20.14 26.10
C ILE A 43 -3.40 20.91 27.39
N ALA A 44 -4.40 21.24 28.19
CA ALA A 44 -4.18 21.95 29.46
C ALA A 44 -3.34 21.12 30.44
N GLU A 45 -3.59 19.81 30.51
CA GLU A 45 -2.84 18.87 31.36
C GLU A 45 -1.47 18.51 30.77
N PHE A 46 -1.39 18.37 29.44
CA PHE A 46 -0.20 17.94 28.71
C PHE A 46 0.16 18.95 27.63
N PRO A 47 0.72 20.11 27.99
CA PRO A 47 1.11 21.12 27.03
C PRO A 47 2.14 20.54 26.04
N ALA A 48 1.95 20.84 24.75
CA ALA A 48 2.86 20.38 23.70
C ALA A 48 4.29 20.83 24.01
N SER A 49 5.24 19.90 23.87
CA SER A 49 6.66 20.22 23.99
C SER A 49 7.06 21.22 22.89
N THR A 50 8.08 22.03 23.15
CA THR A 50 8.62 22.94 22.13
C THR A 50 9.10 22.13 20.92
N PRO A 51 8.71 22.50 19.68
CA PRO A 51 9.10 21.77 18.48
C PRO A 51 10.61 21.62 18.36
N THR A 52 11.05 20.46 17.90
CA THR A 52 12.47 20.16 17.73
C THR A 52 13.01 20.90 16.48
N ALA A 53 14.31 21.22 16.44
CA ALA A 53 14.92 21.95 15.32
C ALA A 53 14.66 21.29 13.94
N ASP A 54 14.54 19.96 13.90
CA ASP A 54 14.22 19.19 12.69
C ASP A 54 12.77 19.38 12.20
N GLU A 55 11.84 19.67 13.11
CA GLU A 55 10.42 19.93 12.79
C GLU A 55 10.25 21.36 12.26
N VAL A 56 11.03 22.31 12.80
CA VAL A 56 11.10 23.69 12.29
C VAL A 56 11.72 23.73 10.88
N ALA A 57 12.74 22.90 10.62
CA ALA A 57 13.37 22.80 9.30
C ALA A 57 12.42 22.25 8.23
N LYS A 58 11.50 21.34 8.59
CA LYS A 58 10.47 20.81 7.68
C LYS A 58 9.35 21.79 7.36
N ALA A 59 9.16 22.81 8.19
CA ALA A 59 8.15 23.84 8.01
C ALA A 59 8.70 25.12 7.34
N ASP A 60 9.76 24.99 6.53
CA ASP A 60 10.45 26.11 5.86
C ASP A 60 10.87 27.24 6.83
N GLY A 61 11.21 26.88 8.07
CA GLY A 61 11.62 27.84 9.11
C GLY A 61 10.46 28.57 9.81
N ASN A 62 9.19 28.23 9.51
CA ASN A 62 8.03 28.81 10.19
C ASN A 62 7.64 28.01 11.44
N LEU A 63 8.01 28.56 12.59
CA LEU A 63 7.81 27.94 13.91
C LEU A 63 6.32 27.79 14.28
N ASP A 64 5.46 28.70 13.83
CA ASP A 64 4.01 28.62 14.11
C ASP A 64 3.32 27.57 13.24
N ALA A 65 3.77 27.43 11.99
CA ALA A 65 3.28 26.38 11.09
C ALA A 65 3.67 24.98 11.58
N ALA A 66 4.91 24.81 12.08
CA ALA A 66 5.36 23.56 12.68
C ALA A 66 4.50 23.16 13.89
N LYS A 67 4.27 24.10 14.82
CA LYS A 67 3.40 23.86 15.99
C LYS A 67 1.97 23.49 15.60
N ALA A 68 1.43 24.12 14.57
CA ALA A 68 0.07 23.85 14.11
C ALA A 68 -0.07 22.43 13.54
N GLU A 69 0.89 21.98 12.73
CA GLU A 69 0.84 20.62 12.15
C GLU A 69 1.07 19.54 13.22
N ASP A 70 1.98 19.76 14.18
CA ASP A 70 2.18 18.86 15.30
C ASP A 70 0.92 18.73 16.16
N THR A 71 0.29 19.87 16.49
CA THR A 71 -0.97 19.90 17.25
C THR A 71 -2.07 19.14 16.52
N LYS A 72 -2.15 19.29 15.20
CA LYS A 72 -3.13 18.60 14.35
C LYS A 72 -2.86 17.09 14.28
N ASP A 73 -1.61 16.66 14.16
CA ASP A 73 -1.24 15.25 14.19
C ASP A 73 -1.56 14.60 15.55
N ILE A 74 -1.23 15.27 16.65
CA ILE A 74 -1.57 14.81 18.00
C ILE A 74 -3.09 14.74 18.18
N ASN A 75 -3.86 15.73 17.69
CA ASN A 75 -5.32 15.71 17.75
C ASN A 75 -5.91 14.52 16.97
N ASN A 76 -5.37 14.22 15.78
CA ASN A 76 -5.79 13.06 15.01
C ASN A 76 -5.47 11.74 15.73
N LYS A 77 -4.28 11.63 16.32
CA LYS A 77 -3.90 10.48 17.15
C LYS A 77 -4.81 10.32 18.37
N PHE A 78 -5.15 11.43 19.04
CA PHE A 78 -6.08 11.48 20.17
C PHE A 78 -7.48 10.97 19.78
N LYS A 79 -8.06 11.49 18.70
CA LYS A 79 -9.38 11.05 18.20
C LYS A 79 -9.37 9.56 17.81
N ASN A 80 -8.34 9.14 17.10
CA ASN A 80 -8.17 7.74 16.70
C ASN A 80 -7.95 6.81 17.88
N TRP A 81 -7.33 7.29 18.97
CA TRP A 81 -7.11 6.51 20.17
C TRP A 81 -8.43 6.03 20.76
N PHE A 82 -9.41 6.92 21.00
CA PHE A 82 -10.71 6.52 21.53
C PHE A 82 -11.43 5.55 20.60
N ASN A 83 -11.44 5.84 19.29
CA ASN A 83 -12.05 4.96 18.30
C ASN A 83 -11.44 3.54 18.34
N ASN A 84 -10.12 3.43 18.47
CA ASN A 84 -9.43 2.14 18.45
C ASN A 84 -9.60 1.38 19.79
N HIS A 85 -9.63 2.09 20.92
CA HIS A 85 -9.69 1.49 22.26
C HIS A 85 -11.11 1.24 22.77
N THR A 86 -12.14 1.69 22.04
CA THR A 86 -13.55 1.43 22.37
C THR A 86 -14.28 0.62 21.30
N ARG A 87 -13.62 0.29 20.19
CA ARG A 87 -14.16 -0.66 19.23
C ARG A 87 -14.32 -2.00 19.93
N PRO A 88 -15.52 -2.61 19.93
CA PRO A 88 -15.64 -4.01 20.32
C PRO A 88 -14.70 -4.79 19.42
N THR A 89 -13.73 -5.48 20.03
CA THR A 89 -12.78 -6.31 19.30
C THR A 89 -13.56 -7.48 18.71
N THR A 90 -14.05 -7.33 17.49
CA THR A 90 -14.58 -8.44 16.66
C THR A 90 -13.49 -9.49 16.35
N SER A 91 -12.29 -9.29 16.88
CA SER A 91 -11.10 -10.12 16.73
C SER A 91 -10.64 -10.82 18.02
N GLY A 92 -11.32 -10.66 19.15
CA GLY A 92 -10.82 -11.14 20.45
C GLY A 92 -11.33 -12.47 20.97
N THR A 93 -12.64 -12.76 20.87
CA THR A 93 -13.23 -13.87 21.65
C THR A 93 -14.44 -14.53 20.98
N GLY A 94 -14.49 -14.54 19.64
CA GLY A 94 -15.48 -15.28 18.87
C GLY A 94 -14.80 -16.24 17.90
N ALA A 95 -14.81 -17.54 18.19
CA ALA A 95 -14.62 -18.64 17.24
C ALA A 95 -13.38 -18.64 16.29
N ARG A 96 -12.34 -17.83 16.51
CA ARG A 96 -11.11 -17.83 15.68
C ARG A 96 -10.13 -18.98 15.98
N GLY A 97 -10.56 -20.01 16.71
CA GLY A 97 -9.82 -21.28 16.83
C GLY A 97 -10.11 -22.27 15.69
N GLN A 98 -11.24 -22.10 15.01
CA GLN A 98 -11.53 -22.77 13.75
C GLN A 98 -11.54 -21.70 12.66
N VAL A 99 -10.36 -21.38 12.16
CA VAL A 99 -10.25 -20.83 10.82
C VAL A 99 -10.83 -21.90 9.91
N LEU A 100 -12.11 -21.77 9.54
CA LEU A 100 -12.62 -22.47 8.38
C LEU A 100 -11.66 -22.10 7.24
N ASP A 101 -10.96 -23.10 6.70
CA ASP A 101 -10.09 -22.90 5.56
C ASP A 101 -10.97 -22.59 4.34
N LEU A 102 -11.33 -21.31 4.23
CA LEU A 102 -12.05 -20.75 3.09
C LEU A 102 -11.10 -20.44 1.94
N SER A 103 -9.83 -20.85 2.02
CA SER A 103 -8.94 -20.71 0.88
C SER A 103 -9.39 -21.71 -0.19
N ALA A 104 -10.15 -21.18 -1.16
CA ALA A 104 -10.31 -21.91 -2.41
C ALA A 104 -8.90 -22.20 -2.93
N GLY A 105 -8.59 -23.48 -3.20
CA GLY A 105 -7.28 -23.90 -3.65
C GLY A 105 -6.78 -23.08 -4.86
N PRO A 106 -5.46 -23.07 -5.10
CA PRO A 106 -4.85 -22.20 -6.10
C PRO A 106 -5.55 -22.33 -7.44
N LYS A 107 -6.08 -21.20 -7.93
CA LYS A 107 -6.77 -21.15 -9.22
C LYS A 107 -5.76 -21.41 -10.32
N LEU A 108 -6.17 -22.19 -11.32
CA LEU A 108 -5.37 -22.41 -12.52
C LEU A 108 -5.17 -21.07 -13.24
N VAL A 109 -3.92 -20.64 -13.40
CA VAL A 109 -3.56 -19.39 -14.10
C VAL A 109 -4.06 -19.40 -15.55
N GLN A 110 -4.20 -18.27 -16.22
CA GLN A 110 -4.56 -18.25 -17.64
C GLN A 110 -3.38 -18.75 -18.50
N ALA A 111 -3.64 -19.43 -19.61
CA ALA A 111 -2.58 -20.04 -20.42
C ALA A 111 -1.54 -19.01 -20.93
N TRP A 112 -1.97 -17.82 -21.36
CA TRP A 112 -1.04 -16.75 -21.74
C TRP A 112 -0.16 -16.24 -20.58
N GLN A 113 -0.63 -16.36 -19.32
CA GLN A 113 0.18 -16.02 -18.14
C GLN A 113 1.22 -17.09 -17.86
N ALA A 114 0.88 -18.37 -18.06
CA ALA A 114 1.84 -19.46 -18.00
C ALA A 114 2.92 -19.34 -19.08
N TYR A 115 2.53 -18.93 -20.30
CA TYR A 115 3.45 -18.59 -21.39
C TYR A 115 4.35 -17.42 -21.03
N GLN A 116 3.78 -16.36 -20.44
CA GLN A 116 4.55 -15.23 -19.95
C GLN A 116 5.62 -15.71 -18.96
N ASN A 117 5.26 -16.47 -17.92
CA ASN A 117 6.20 -16.95 -16.92
C ASN A 117 7.30 -17.83 -17.53
N LEU A 118 6.95 -18.69 -18.49
CA LEU A 118 7.90 -19.61 -19.13
C LEU A 118 8.95 -18.88 -20.00
N CYS A 119 8.52 -17.87 -20.76
CA CYS A 119 9.34 -17.22 -21.79
C CYS A 119 9.74 -15.78 -21.45
N TRP A 120 9.49 -15.31 -20.21
CA TRP A 120 9.70 -13.91 -19.83
C TRP A 120 11.17 -13.48 -19.98
N GLU A 121 12.06 -14.17 -19.28
CA GLU A 121 13.48 -13.78 -19.18
C GLU A 121 14.27 -14.10 -20.46
N THR A 122 13.80 -15.05 -21.26
CA THR A 122 14.50 -15.47 -22.48
C THR A 122 14.28 -14.48 -23.63
N GLU A 123 13.01 -14.23 -23.99
CA GLU A 123 12.65 -13.57 -25.25
C GLU A 123 11.64 -12.43 -25.06
N LEU A 124 10.59 -12.65 -24.25
CA LEU A 124 9.45 -11.73 -24.17
C LEU A 124 9.84 -10.37 -23.61
N ARG A 125 10.70 -10.32 -22.60
CA ARG A 125 11.14 -9.05 -21.98
C ARG A 125 11.80 -8.13 -23.00
N LYS A 126 12.75 -8.66 -23.76
CA LYS A 126 13.49 -7.89 -24.79
C LYS A 126 12.54 -7.41 -25.89
N ARG A 127 11.64 -8.29 -26.36
CA ARG A 127 10.69 -7.95 -27.42
C ARG A 127 9.71 -6.85 -26.98
N VAL A 128 9.20 -6.93 -25.74
CA VAL A 128 8.32 -5.91 -25.16
C VAL A 128 9.05 -4.57 -25.01
N ASP A 129 10.30 -4.57 -24.56
CA ASP A 129 11.07 -3.34 -24.40
C ASP A 129 11.33 -2.65 -25.74
N VAL A 130 11.65 -3.40 -26.80
CA VAL A 130 11.83 -2.86 -28.15
C VAL A 130 10.52 -2.25 -28.68
N GLU A 131 9.42 -2.99 -28.64
CA GLU A 131 8.13 -2.50 -29.16
C GLU A 131 7.57 -1.35 -28.31
N TRP A 132 7.82 -1.34 -27.00
CA TRP A 132 7.43 -0.24 -26.13
C TRP A 132 8.20 1.04 -26.46
N ASN A 133 9.52 0.93 -26.67
CA ASN A 133 10.35 2.08 -27.03
C ASN A 133 9.93 2.67 -28.39
N GLN A 134 9.59 1.81 -29.36
CA GLN A 134 9.02 2.23 -30.66
C GLN A 134 7.69 2.95 -30.47
N PHE A 135 6.77 2.34 -29.70
CA PHE A 135 5.48 2.96 -29.41
C PHE A 135 5.63 4.35 -28.77
N THR A 136 6.55 4.50 -27.81
CA THR A 136 6.80 5.79 -27.15
C THR A 136 7.50 6.81 -28.04
N ALA A 137 8.31 6.37 -29.01
CA ALA A 137 8.99 7.27 -29.96
C ALA A 137 8.01 7.89 -30.97
N ASP A 138 6.92 7.19 -31.29
CA ASP A 138 5.87 7.67 -32.20
C ASP A 138 4.91 8.67 -31.53
N LEU A 139 4.96 8.83 -30.21
CA LEU A 139 4.14 9.81 -29.49
C LEU A 139 4.78 11.20 -29.52
N PRO A 140 3.99 12.27 -29.76
CA PRO A 140 4.50 13.63 -29.71
C PRO A 140 4.99 13.98 -28.30
N GLU A 141 6.12 14.69 -28.25
CA GLU A 141 6.81 15.08 -27.02
C GLU A 141 5.86 15.81 -26.07
N GLY A 142 5.69 15.28 -24.86
CA GLY A 142 4.79 15.84 -23.84
C GLY A 142 3.40 15.20 -23.72
N THR A 143 3.04 14.25 -24.59
CA THR A 143 1.79 13.49 -24.43
C THR A 143 1.98 12.23 -23.58
N LYS A 144 1.09 12.01 -22.60
CA LYS A 144 1.11 10.79 -21.81
C LYS A 144 0.62 9.62 -22.66
N PRO A 145 1.31 8.46 -22.67
CA PRO A 145 0.86 7.29 -23.40
C PRO A 145 -0.56 6.89 -22.99
N PRO A 146 -1.44 6.54 -23.94
CA PRO A 146 -2.82 6.15 -23.63
C PRO A 146 -2.91 4.84 -22.83
N LYS A 147 -1.86 4.02 -22.88
CA LYS A 147 -1.75 2.76 -22.15
C LYS A 147 -0.47 2.77 -21.32
N THR A 148 -0.51 2.21 -20.11
CA THR A 148 0.72 1.96 -19.33
C THR A 148 1.56 0.88 -19.98
N LYS A 149 2.88 0.87 -19.73
CA LYS A 149 3.79 -0.20 -20.21
C LYS A 149 3.27 -1.60 -19.86
N PHE A 150 2.67 -1.73 -18.68
CA PHE A 150 2.07 -2.98 -18.21
C PHE A 150 0.85 -3.41 -19.04
N ALA A 151 -0.06 -2.47 -19.37
CA ALA A 151 -1.21 -2.76 -20.21
C ALA A 151 -0.79 -3.14 -21.64
N PHE A 152 0.18 -2.40 -22.22
CA PHE A 152 0.76 -2.69 -23.52
C PHE A 152 1.40 -4.09 -23.57
N ARG A 153 2.22 -4.41 -22.56
CA ARG A 153 2.83 -5.74 -22.41
C ARG A 153 1.79 -6.84 -22.43
N ASN A 154 0.77 -6.75 -21.58
CA ASN A 154 -0.23 -7.82 -21.45
C ASN A 154 -1.01 -8.04 -22.74
N GLU A 155 -1.27 -6.98 -23.52
CA GLU A 155 -1.89 -7.08 -24.83
C GLU A 155 -0.99 -7.79 -25.84
N LYS A 156 0.29 -7.41 -25.91
CA LYS A 156 1.26 -8.05 -26.81
C LYS A 156 1.51 -9.52 -26.48
N VAL A 157 1.68 -9.85 -25.20
CA VAL A 157 1.86 -11.24 -24.76
C VAL A 157 0.63 -12.10 -25.12
N ARG A 158 -0.58 -11.56 -25.04
CA ARG A 158 -1.79 -12.27 -25.51
C ARG A 158 -1.78 -12.50 -27.01
N GLN A 159 -1.36 -11.50 -27.81
CA GLN A 159 -1.25 -11.63 -29.26
C GLN A 159 -0.22 -12.70 -29.64
N TRP A 160 1.00 -12.65 -29.08
CA TRP A 160 2.03 -13.64 -29.37
C TRP A 160 1.66 -15.05 -28.90
N TYR A 161 0.91 -15.17 -27.80
CA TYR A 161 0.36 -16.46 -27.38
C TYR A 161 -0.64 -17.03 -28.40
N GLN A 162 -1.44 -16.19 -29.07
CA GLN A 162 -2.36 -16.64 -30.11
C GLN A 162 -1.61 -17.12 -31.36
N GLU A 163 -0.56 -16.39 -31.76
CA GLU A 163 0.32 -16.71 -32.90
C GLU A 163 1.22 -17.93 -32.67
N LEU A 164 1.34 -18.38 -31.42
CA LEU A 164 2.22 -19.46 -31.03
C LEU A 164 1.84 -20.80 -31.67
N SER A 165 2.86 -21.61 -32.00
CA SER A 165 2.67 -22.95 -32.55
C SER A 165 1.90 -23.86 -31.58
N PRO A 166 1.16 -24.87 -32.10
CA PRO A 166 0.45 -25.84 -31.26
C PRO A 166 1.38 -26.60 -30.29
N GLU A 167 2.61 -26.87 -30.70
CA GLU A 167 3.61 -27.58 -29.89
C GLU A 167 3.96 -26.79 -28.62
N MET A 168 4.27 -25.50 -28.77
CA MET A 168 4.63 -24.66 -27.62
C MET A 168 3.41 -24.38 -26.74
N LYS A 169 2.19 -24.33 -27.30
CA LYS A 169 0.95 -24.29 -26.50
C LYS A 169 0.80 -25.53 -25.59
N GLY A 170 1.26 -26.70 -26.04
CA GLY A 170 1.35 -27.91 -25.23
C GLY A 170 2.28 -27.71 -24.02
N THR A 171 3.51 -27.24 -24.26
CA THR A 171 4.49 -26.96 -23.19
C THR A 171 3.98 -25.91 -22.19
N VAL A 172 3.23 -24.91 -22.66
CA VAL A 172 2.60 -23.91 -21.80
C VAL A 172 1.55 -24.53 -20.89
N GLU A 173 0.73 -25.46 -21.39
CA GLU A 173 -0.28 -26.14 -20.56
C GLU A 173 0.35 -27.10 -19.55
N GLU A 174 1.43 -27.79 -19.91
CA GLU A 174 2.22 -28.58 -18.95
C GLU A 174 2.78 -27.69 -17.83
N HIS A 175 3.38 -26.55 -18.19
CA HIS A 175 3.88 -25.58 -17.21
C HIS A 175 2.76 -25.01 -16.33
N ARG A 176 1.56 -24.81 -16.89
CA ARG A 176 0.37 -24.34 -16.19
C ARG A 176 -0.12 -25.34 -15.13
N LEU A 177 -0.02 -26.64 -15.40
CA LEU A 177 -0.34 -27.70 -14.44
C LEU A 177 0.70 -27.76 -13.31
N VAL A 178 1.99 -27.65 -13.66
CA VAL A 178 3.10 -27.60 -12.67
C VAL A 178 2.91 -26.42 -11.71
N ILE A 179 2.52 -25.25 -12.23
CA ILE A 179 2.21 -24.05 -11.44
C ILE A 179 1.07 -24.32 -10.44
N LYS A 180 0.01 -25.01 -10.86
CA LYS A 180 -1.14 -25.33 -9.99
C LYS A 180 -0.75 -26.31 -8.89
N GLU A 181 0.06 -27.31 -9.22
CA GLU A 181 0.48 -28.36 -8.29
C GLU A 181 1.47 -27.84 -7.25
N LYS A 182 2.47 -27.06 -7.67
CA LYS A 182 3.46 -26.48 -6.75
C LYS A 182 2.83 -25.49 -5.77
N GLY A 183 1.73 -24.84 -6.17
CA GLY A 183 1.16 -23.72 -5.44
C GLY A 183 2.11 -22.53 -5.50
N ILE A 184 1.76 -21.50 -6.26
CA ILE A 184 2.64 -20.33 -6.36
C ILE A 184 2.75 -19.69 -4.97
N SER A 185 3.95 -19.72 -4.40
CA SER A 185 4.33 -18.86 -3.27
C SER A 185 4.15 -17.39 -3.68
N ASP A 186 3.66 -16.55 -2.77
CA ASP A 186 3.52 -15.10 -3.00
C ASP A 186 4.84 -14.44 -3.48
N GLU A 187 6.00 -15.06 -3.25
CA GLU A 187 7.32 -14.62 -3.72
C GLU A 187 7.63 -14.99 -5.18
N GLU A 188 7.07 -16.09 -5.70
CA GLU A 188 7.30 -16.57 -7.07
C GLU A 188 6.32 -16.00 -8.09
N ASP A 189 5.20 -15.40 -7.63
CA ASP A 189 4.29 -14.65 -8.49
C ASP A 189 4.88 -13.27 -8.83
N LEU A 190 5.84 -13.26 -9.75
CA LEU A 190 6.44 -12.05 -10.29
C LEU A 190 5.35 -11.08 -10.79
N ASN A 191 4.25 -11.57 -11.34
CA ASN A 191 3.17 -10.72 -11.84
C ASN A 191 2.43 -10.00 -10.69
N ARG A 192 2.21 -10.66 -9.56
CA ARG A 192 1.65 -10.02 -8.34
C ARG A 192 2.65 -9.05 -7.72
N THR A 193 3.93 -9.39 -7.72
CA THR A 193 5.03 -8.51 -7.30
C THR A 193 5.07 -7.25 -8.17
N TYR A 194 4.98 -7.38 -9.50
CA TYR A 194 4.92 -6.24 -10.42
C TYR A 194 3.63 -5.43 -10.32
N GLN A 195 2.48 -6.05 -10.04
CA GLN A 195 1.24 -5.32 -9.72
C GLN A 195 1.38 -4.47 -8.44
N ARG A 196 2.16 -4.97 -7.47
CA ARG A 196 2.49 -4.24 -6.23
C ARG A 196 3.41 -3.06 -6.49
N TYR A 197 4.43 -3.23 -7.35
CA TYR A 197 5.40 -2.18 -7.68
C TYR A 197 4.93 -1.20 -8.77
N SER A 198 3.95 -1.56 -9.60
CA SER A 198 3.35 -0.62 -10.57
C SER A 198 2.60 0.54 -9.91
N PHE A 199 2.33 0.47 -8.61
CA PHE A 199 1.74 1.54 -7.80
C PHE A 199 2.77 2.38 -7.03
N ILE A 200 4.04 1.94 -6.99
CA ILE A 200 5.14 2.67 -6.36
C ILE A 200 6.03 3.16 -7.51
N ASP A 201 5.68 4.36 -7.99
CA ASP A 201 6.46 5.25 -8.84
C ASP A 201 7.83 4.75 -9.32
N ILE A 202 7.86 4.35 -10.60
CA ILE A 202 9.07 4.47 -11.45
C ILE A 202 9.29 5.97 -11.70
N VAL A 203 9.71 6.70 -10.66
CA VAL A 203 10.15 8.10 -10.73
C VAL A 203 11.60 8.25 -10.25
N LEU A 204 12.23 7.19 -9.71
CA LEU A 204 13.57 7.29 -9.10
C LEU A 204 14.72 6.59 -9.85
N LEU A 205 14.61 6.37 -11.16
CA LEU A 205 15.71 5.80 -11.96
C LEU A 205 15.92 6.53 -13.30
N ILE A 206 15.96 7.87 -13.26
CA ILE A 206 16.66 8.66 -14.28
C ILE A 206 17.88 9.28 -13.59
N PRO A 207 19.11 8.79 -13.83
CA PRO A 207 20.29 9.53 -13.44
C PRO A 207 20.38 10.77 -14.33
N THR A 208 20.30 11.93 -13.69
CA THR A 208 20.57 13.24 -14.28
C THR A 208 21.99 13.28 -14.84
N LEU A 209 22.15 13.06 -16.14
CA LEU A 209 23.35 13.44 -16.88
C LEU A 209 23.28 14.95 -17.17
N SER A 210 23.78 15.75 -16.23
CA SER A 210 24.09 17.16 -16.46
C SER A 210 25.24 17.61 -15.57
N GLN A 211 26.44 17.13 -15.86
CA GLN A 211 27.69 17.83 -15.56
C GLN A 211 28.78 17.39 -16.56
N LEU A 212 28.87 18.12 -17.68
CA LEU A 212 30.10 18.35 -18.43
C LEU A 212 29.89 19.64 -19.23
N TYR A 213 30.08 20.77 -18.56
CA TYR A 213 30.62 22.03 -19.08
C TYR A 213 31.16 22.83 -17.89
#